data_AF-A0A8C5ETX6-F1
#
_entry.id   AF-A0A8C5ETX6-F1
#
_cell.length_a   1.000
_cell.length_b   1.000
_cell.length_c   1.000
_cell.angle_alpha   90.00
_cell.angle_beta   90.00
_cell.angle_gamma   90.00
#
_symmetry.space_group_name_H-M   'P 1'
#
loop_
_entity.id
_entity.type
_entity.pdbx_description
1 polymer ?
#
loop_
_entity_poly.entity_id
_entity_poly.type
_entity_poly.pdbx_seq_one_letter_code
_entity_poly.pdbx_strand_id
1 'polypeptide(L)'
;AAQEEAIREVMGASKEGSRSATPFVNTRRSSLYYDEDGDLAHEFYEEMVVTKNGRKKSKLKRIQKNLIPQGIVKLDHPRIHVDFPSSSVRCEL
;
A
#
# COMPACT_ATOMS: atom_id res chain seq x y z
N ALA A 1 -14.07 -13.60 -6.78
CA ALA A 1 -13.76 -14.99 -6.41
C ALA A 1 -12.38 -15.46 -6.91
N ALA A 2 -11.92 -15.07 -8.11
CA ALA A 2 -10.58 -15.46 -8.60
C ALA A 2 -9.43 -14.49 -8.21
N GLN A 3 -9.71 -13.20 -8.01
CA GLN A 3 -8.67 -12.19 -7.73
C GLN A 3 -8.17 -12.16 -6.27
N GLU A 4 -8.86 -12.86 -5.36
CA GLU A 4 -8.48 -12.94 -3.95
C GLU A 4 -7.46 -14.07 -3.68
N GLU A 5 -7.42 -15.07 -4.55
CA GLU A 5 -6.45 -16.18 -4.51
C GLU A 5 -5.04 -15.71 -4.91
N ALA A 6 -4.92 -14.76 -5.86
CA ALA A 6 -3.62 -14.23 -6.29
C ALA A 6 -2.88 -13.45 -5.18
N ILE A 7 -3.62 -12.85 -4.23
CA ILE A 7 -3.02 -12.16 -3.07
C ILE A 7 -2.36 -13.17 -2.13
N ARG A 8 -2.87 -14.41 -2.05
CA ARG A 8 -2.33 -15.46 -1.19
C ARG A 8 -1.06 -16.10 -1.75
N GLU A 9 -0.90 -16.13 -3.07
CA GLU A 9 0.28 -16.71 -3.72
C GLU A 9 1.53 -15.79 -3.65
N VAL A 10 1.32 -14.47 -3.64
CA VAL A 10 2.41 -13.49 -3.39
C VAL A 10 2.73 -13.35 -1.89
N MET A 11 1.80 -13.76 -1.01
CA MET A 11 2.04 -13.89 0.43
C MET A 11 2.87 -15.14 0.73
N GLY A 12 4.15 -15.07 0.38
CA GLY A 12 5.17 -15.98 0.88
C GLY A 12 5.01 -16.16 2.39
N ALA A 13 4.83 -17.42 2.77
CA ALA A 13 4.58 -17.88 4.12
C ALA A 13 5.53 -17.23 5.14
N SER A 14 5.04 -16.27 5.92
CA SER A 14 5.68 -15.91 7.18
C SER A 14 5.19 -16.89 8.22
N LYS A 15 5.89 -18.04 8.32
CA LYS A 15 5.69 -19.01 9.39
C LYS A 15 6.01 -18.34 10.72
N GLU A 16 5.03 -18.42 11.61
CA GLU A 16 5.09 -18.17 13.04
C GLU A 16 6.39 -18.67 13.67
N GLY A 17 7.02 -17.81 14.47
CA GLY A 17 8.18 -18.15 15.27
C GLY A 17 8.76 -16.91 15.92
N SER A 18 8.78 -16.89 17.26
CA SER A 18 9.47 -15.90 18.09
C SER A 18 10.97 -15.88 17.78
N ARG A 19 11.33 -15.23 16.68
CA ARG A 19 12.69 -14.93 16.28
C ARG A 19 12.81 -13.43 16.37
N SER A 20 13.79 -12.95 17.14
CA SER A 20 14.19 -11.55 17.21
C SER A 20 14.04 -10.93 15.82
N ALA A 21 13.09 -10.00 15.65
CA ALA A 21 12.88 -9.37 14.35
C ALA A 21 14.24 -8.85 13.86
N THR A 22 14.59 -9.06 12.59
CA THR A 22 15.86 -8.51 12.11
C THR A 22 15.75 -6.98 12.20
N PRO A 23 16.79 -6.26 12.69
CA PRO A 23 16.75 -4.81 12.76
C PRO A 23 16.42 -4.19 11.40
N PHE A 24 16.75 -4.85 10.30
CA PHE A 24 16.51 -4.38 8.94
C PHE A 24 15.21 -4.93 8.34
N VAL A 25 14.42 -4.02 7.79
CA VAL A 25 13.18 -4.22 7.02
C VAL A 25 13.44 -3.82 5.57
N ASN A 26 13.32 -4.79 4.66
CA ASN A 26 13.58 -4.58 3.23
C ASN A 26 12.30 -4.36 2.41
N THR A 27 11.14 -4.50 3.02
CA THR A 27 9.84 -4.42 2.35
C THR A 27 8.82 -3.67 3.18
N ARG A 28 7.93 -2.90 2.55
CA ARG A 28 6.82 -2.19 3.20
C ARG A 28 5.49 -2.55 2.56
N ARG A 29 4.42 -2.61 3.34
CA ARG A 29 3.04 -2.62 2.80
C ARG A 29 2.65 -1.21 2.34
N SER A 30 2.32 -1.07 1.06
CA SER A 30 1.90 0.20 0.48
C SER A 30 0.40 0.47 0.70
N SER A 31 0.04 1.74 0.80
CA SER A 31 -1.33 2.24 0.78
C SER A 31 -1.72 2.84 -0.58
N LEU A 32 -0.91 2.61 -1.62
CA LEU A 32 -1.18 3.06 -2.98
C LEU A 32 -1.98 2.01 -3.75
N TYR A 33 -2.75 2.49 -4.74
CA TYR A 33 -3.55 1.69 -5.65
C TYR A 33 -3.32 2.15 -7.09
N TYR A 34 -3.42 1.21 -8.03
CA TYR A 34 -3.54 1.47 -9.45
C TYR A 34 -5.01 1.59 -9.85
N ASP A 35 -5.34 2.54 -10.71
CA ASP A 35 -6.64 2.58 -11.39
C ASP A 35 -6.62 1.85 -12.75
N GLU A 36 -7.68 2.02 -13.53
CA GLU A 36 -7.84 1.36 -14.84
C GLU A 36 -6.85 1.90 -15.89
N ASP A 37 -6.40 3.14 -15.74
CA ASP A 37 -5.46 3.80 -16.64
C ASP A 37 -3.99 3.58 -16.23
N GLY A 38 -3.76 2.99 -15.05
CA GLY A 38 -2.44 2.66 -14.52
C GLY A 38 -1.83 3.78 -13.68
N ASP A 39 -2.60 4.79 -13.32
CA ASP A 39 -2.17 5.84 -12.40
C ASP A 39 -2.03 5.27 -10.99
N LEU A 40 -1.03 5.75 -10.22
CA LEU A 40 -0.74 5.25 -8.87
C LEU A 40 -1.02 6.35 -7.83
N ALA A 41 -2.02 6.14 -6.99
CA ALA A 41 -2.40 7.12 -5.96
C ALA A 41 -2.93 6.46 -4.68
N HIS A 42 -3.00 7.24 -3.60
CA HIS A 42 -3.64 6.77 -2.36
C HIS A 42 -5.17 6.76 -2.48
N GLU A 43 -5.72 7.70 -3.26
CA GLU A 43 -7.16 7.88 -3.41
C GLU A 43 -7.47 8.35 -4.84
N PHE A 44 -8.53 7.79 -5.43
CA PHE A 44 -9.00 8.16 -6.77
C PHE A 44 -10.37 8.82 -6.69
N TYR A 45 -10.59 9.78 -7.59
CA TYR A 45 -11.85 10.51 -7.70
C TYR A 45 -12.29 10.60 -9.15
N GLU A 46 -13.57 10.37 -9.40
CA GLU A 46 -14.18 10.58 -10.71
C GLU A 46 -14.94 11.91 -10.71
N GLU A 47 -14.84 12.64 -11.81
CA GLU A 47 -15.69 13.80 -12.05
C GLU A 47 -17.11 13.35 -12.42
N MET A 48 -18.09 13.86 -11.69
CA MET A 48 -19.50 13.68 -12.02
C MET A 48 -20.15 15.03 -12.28
N VAL A 49 -20.92 15.11 -13.35
CA VAL A 49 -21.77 16.27 -13.63
C VAL A 49 -23.10 16.10 -12.91
N VAL A 50 -23.34 16.92 -11.89
CA VAL A 50 -24.60 16.96 -11.16
C VAL A 50 -25.41 18.17 -11.64
N THR A 51 -26.63 17.93 -12.12
CA THR A 51 -27.58 18.99 -12.43
C THR A 51 -28.42 19.28 -11.19
N LYS A 52 -28.32 20.48 -10.63
CA LYS A 52 -29.22 20.95 -9.57
C LYS A 52 -29.87 22.25 -10.00
N ASN A 53 -31.20 22.28 -10.03
CA ASN A 53 -32.02 23.43 -10.42
C ASN A 53 -31.64 23.99 -11.82
N GLY A 54 -31.45 23.10 -12.81
CA GLY A 54 -31.07 23.48 -14.17
C GLY A 54 -29.61 23.94 -14.35
N ARG A 55 -28.85 24.12 -13.26
CA ARG A 55 -27.43 24.47 -13.30
C ARG A 55 -26.57 23.22 -13.21
N LYS A 56 -25.71 23.00 -14.20
CA LYS A 56 -24.68 21.95 -14.17
C LYS A 56 -23.59 22.35 -13.19
N LYS A 57 -23.22 21.43 -12.30
CA LYS A 57 -22.07 21.55 -11.41
C LYS A 57 -21.25 20.28 -11.50
N SER A 58 -19.95 20.41 -11.66
CA SER A 58 -19.02 19.30 -11.49
C SER A 58 -18.85 19.00 -10.00
N LYS A 59 -18.75 17.71 -9.68
CA LYS A 59 -18.47 17.21 -8.35
C LYS A 59 -17.53 16.03 -8.45
N LEU A 60 -16.50 16.01 -7.62
CA LEU A 60 -15.64 14.85 -7.49
C LEU A 60 -16.27 13.84 -6.53
N LYS A 61 -16.26 12.56 -6.91
CA LYS A 61 -16.67 11.44 -6.06
C LYS A 61 -15.52 10.46 -5.90
N ARG A 62 -15.24 10.12 -4.66
CA ARG A 62 -14.22 9.12 -4.33
C ARG A 62 -14.61 7.75 -4.89
N ILE A 63 -13.67 7.10 -5.55
CA ILE A 63 -13.78 5.74 -6.05
C ILE A 63 -13.03 4.79 -5.10
N GLN A 64 -13.63 3.64 -4.84
CA GLN A 64 -13.00 2.53 -4.09
C GLN A 64 -13.14 1.19 -4.82
N LYS A 65 -13.81 1.19 -5.99
CA LYS A 65 -14.05 -0.01 -6.80
C LYS A 65 -13.03 -0.08 -7.93
N ASN A 66 -12.73 -1.28 -8.40
CA ASN A 66 -11.82 -1.55 -9.53
C ASN A 66 -10.38 -1.03 -9.34
N LEU A 67 -9.99 -0.67 -8.11
CA LEU A 67 -8.64 -0.27 -7.78
C LEU A 67 -7.79 -1.49 -7.41
N ILE A 68 -6.60 -1.60 -7.99
CA ILE A 68 -5.67 -2.70 -7.73
C ILE A 68 -4.65 -2.24 -6.67
N PRO A 69 -4.56 -2.86 -5.49
CA PRO A 69 -3.59 -2.45 -4.48
C PRO A 69 -2.16 -2.72 -4.95
N GLN A 70 -1.24 -1.78 -4.70
CA GLN A 70 0.18 -1.96 -5.02
C GLN A 70 0.83 -3.10 -4.21
N GLY A 71 0.31 -3.38 -3.00
CA GLY A 71 0.75 -4.51 -2.18
C GLY A 71 2.07 -4.26 -1.44
N ILE A 72 2.94 -5.27 -1.41
CA ILE A 72 4.24 -5.22 -0.73
C ILE A 72 5.28 -4.65 -1.70
N VAL A 73 5.92 -3.56 -1.30
CA VAL A 73 6.93 -2.85 -2.09
C VAL A 73 8.31 -3.09 -1.48
N LYS A 74 9.28 -3.44 -2.32
CA LYS A 74 10.69 -3.52 -1.92
C LYS A 74 11.22 -2.11 -1.69
N LEU A 75 11.94 -1.92 -0.60
CA LEU A 75 12.59 -0.66 -0.28
C LEU A 75 13.95 -0.62 -0.99
N ASP A 76 14.30 0.53 -1.57
CA ASP A 76 15.63 0.73 -2.17
C ASP A 76 16.75 0.57 -1.14
N HIS A 77 16.46 0.93 0.12
CA HIS A 77 17.38 0.83 1.24
C HIS A 77 16.68 0.18 2.45
N PRO A 78 17.39 -0.69 3.21
CA PRO A 78 16.85 -1.30 4.41
C PRO A 78 16.48 -0.24 5.45
N ARG A 79 15.31 -0.39 6.09
CA ARG A 79 14.85 0.48 7.18
C ARG A 79 14.95 -0.22 8.53
N ILE A 80 15.10 0.53 9.62
CA ILE A 80 15.17 -0.05 10.96
C ILE A 80 13.76 -0.41 11.45
N HIS A 81 13.59 -1.63 11.98
CA HIS A 81 12.35 -2.10 12.57
C HIS A 81 12.03 -1.32 13.85
N VAL A 82 10.74 -1.05 14.12
CA VAL A 82 10.30 -0.16 15.21
C VAL A 82 10.76 -0.63 16.60
N ASP A 83 10.89 -1.94 16.79
CA ASP A 83 11.36 -2.55 18.04
C ASP A 83 12.87 -2.38 18.29
N PHE A 84 13.62 -1.82 17.33
CA PHE A 84 15.05 -1.57 17.43
C PHE A 84 15.32 -0.07 17.43
N PRO A 85 15.23 0.61 18.59
CA PRO A 85 15.58 2.02 18.69
C PRO A 85 17.05 2.23 18.28
N SER A 86 17.35 3.39 17.69
CA SER A 86 18.67 3.73 17.15
C SER A 86 19.81 3.66 18.18
N SER A 87 19.49 3.69 19.48
CA SER A 87 20.45 3.52 20.58
C SER A 87 20.98 2.10 20.74
N SER A 88 20.35 1.09 20.15
CA SER A 88 20.75 -0.32 20.26
C SER A 88 21.73 -0.79 19.19
N VAL A 89 21.99 0.02 18.15
CA VAL A 89 22.97 -0.32 17.10
C VAL A 89 24.35 0.15 17.55
N ARG A 90 25.07 -0.70 18.29
CA ARG A 90 26.50 -0.48 18.54
C ARG A 90 27.27 -0.89 17.29
N CYS A 91 27.77 0.09 16.54
CA CYS A 91 28.76 -0.16 15.48
C CYS A 91 30.09 -0.50 16.17
N GLU A 92 30.45 -1.78 16.22
CA GLU A 92 31.83 -2.18 16.52
C GLU A 92 32.62 -2.13 15.20
N LEU A 93 33.70 -1.35 15.23
CA LEU A 93 34.60 -1.02 14.11
C LEU A 93 35.80 -1.96 14.12
#